data_AF-A0A0J8RPL6-F1
#
_entry.id   AF-A0A0J8RPL6-F1
#
_cell.length_a   1.000
_cell.length_b   1.000
_cell.length_c   1.000
_cell.angle_alpha   90.00
_cell.angle_beta   90.00
_cell.angle_gamma   90.00
#
_symmetry.space_group_name_H-M   'P 1'
#
loop_
_entity.id
_entity.type
_entity.pdbx_description
1 polymer ?
#
loop_
_entity_poly.entity_id
_entity_poly.type
_entity_poly.pdbx_seq_one_letter_code
_entity_poly.pdbx_strand_id
1 'polypeptide(L)'
;MALARNDKTSDHLALVDRSPTDVEKPARSRMIEQLKISPLHSSKVRATFEVNNKSENNENQSEGEEVFPQYGLLGQRLQTYGYGSEDIPVGEPVDNLIYTNSNAPWSTFICGSQGSGKSHTLSCMLENVLVAPSRTGKLAKPLTGLVLHYDRFSSIETGQPCEAAYLCSSGIPVRVLVSPSHYQAMKKLYENLEGLPEGAPKPVVSKLKFVEKHLSISMMKTLMAVDSESQEPLYMEIVTKILREMAQEDGNSSIDFNKFKSKLAEQALAPNQKSSLNLRMSLLESFLEIEQAWGFRRSAKAARSGTARQLDESGNSTRVP
;
A
#
# COMPACT_ATOMS: atom_id res chain seq x y z
N MET A 1 63.54 35.87 -7.19
CA MET A 1 62.73 35.46 -6.03
C MET A 1 61.38 34.95 -6.56
N ALA A 2 61.41 33.77 -7.19
CA ALA A 2 60.25 33.18 -7.86
C ALA A 2 59.55 32.25 -6.88
N LEU A 3 58.30 32.60 -6.53
CA LEU A 3 57.44 31.76 -5.69
C LEU A 3 57.13 30.46 -6.44
N ALA A 4 57.58 29.34 -5.88
CA ALA A 4 57.23 28.01 -6.33
C ALA A 4 55.70 27.85 -6.33
N ARG A 5 55.10 27.73 -7.52
CA ARG A 5 53.69 27.37 -7.65
C ARG A 5 53.53 25.93 -7.16
N ASN A 6 52.71 25.77 -6.12
CA ASN A 6 52.44 24.53 -5.40
C ASN A 6 51.91 23.44 -6.35
N ASP A 7 52.60 22.31 -6.40
CA ASP A 7 52.26 21.13 -7.21
C ASP A 7 50.83 20.61 -6.91
N LYS A 8 50.41 20.72 -5.64
CA LYS A 8 49.05 20.36 -5.20
C LYS A 8 47.94 21.18 -5.85
N THR A 9 48.20 22.42 -6.26
CA THR A 9 47.18 23.26 -6.89
C THR A 9 46.90 22.81 -8.32
N SER A 10 47.92 22.26 -9.00
CA SER A 10 47.82 21.62 -10.31
C SER A 10 47.01 20.32 -10.23
N ASP A 11 47.27 19.48 -9.23
CA ASP A 11 46.50 18.24 -9.00
C ASP A 11 45.03 18.53 -8.65
N HIS A 12 44.77 19.60 -7.89
CA HIS A 12 43.41 20.02 -7.57
C HIS A 12 42.69 20.64 -8.78
N LEU A 13 43.41 21.27 -9.70
CA LEU A 13 42.87 21.79 -10.96
C LEU A 13 42.56 20.66 -11.95
N ALA A 14 43.35 19.57 -11.96
CA ALA A 14 43.06 18.36 -12.74
C ALA A 14 41.78 17.64 -12.28
N LEU A 15 41.39 17.78 -11.01
CA LEU A 15 40.09 17.31 -10.50
C LEU A 15 38.90 18.20 -10.93
N VAL A 16 39.17 19.40 -11.46
CA VAL A 16 38.18 20.43 -11.81
C VAL A 16 38.19 20.74 -13.31
N ASP A 17 39.00 20.03 -14.11
CA ASP A 17 39.19 20.34 -15.53
C ASP A 17 37.86 20.23 -16.30
N ARG A 18 37.31 21.39 -16.68
CA ARG A 18 36.09 21.54 -17.46
C ARG A 18 36.51 21.84 -18.89
N SER A 19 36.73 20.78 -19.65
CA SER A 19 36.68 20.88 -21.10
C SER A 19 35.22 21.23 -21.52
N PRO A 20 34.99 21.98 -22.63
CA PRO A 20 33.64 22.38 -23.05
C PRO A 20 32.73 21.23 -23.50
N THR A 21 33.18 19.98 -23.41
CA THR A 21 32.47 18.77 -23.85
C THR A 21 32.10 17.80 -22.71
N ASP A 22 32.58 18.05 -21.49
CA ASP A 22 32.37 17.17 -20.32
C ASP A 22 31.30 17.67 -19.34
N VAL A 23 30.70 18.84 -19.56
CA VAL A 23 29.63 19.39 -18.68
C VAL A 23 28.25 18.89 -19.10
N GLU A 24 28.03 18.64 -20.39
CA GLU A 24 26.72 18.23 -20.92
C GLU A 24 26.37 16.78 -20.59
N LYS A 25 27.35 15.87 -20.63
CA LYS A 25 27.16 14.44 -20.26
C LYS A 25 26.68 14.24 -18.81
N PRO A 26 27.32 14.81 -17.77
CA PRO A 26 26.85 14.68 -16.40
C PRO A 26 25.55 15.45 -16.14
N ALA A 27 25.33 16.59 -16.81
CA ALA A 27 24.06 17.31 -16.73
C ALA A 27 22.90 16.46 -17.32
N ARG A 28 23.12 15.82 -18.46
CA ARG A 28 22.17 14.91 -19.10
C ARG A 28 21.92 13.66 -18.28
N SER A 29 22.96 13.06 -17.69
CA SER A 29 22.83 11.92 -16.77
C SER A 29 21.96 12.27 -15.56
N ARG A 30 22.18 13.44 -14.94
CA ARG A 30 21.36 13.93 -13.82
C ARG A 30 19.91 14.18 -14.24
N MET A 31 19.68 14.71 -15.43
CA MET A 31 18.33 14.92 -15.96
C MET A 31 17.58 13.60 -16.18
N ILE A 32 18.27 12.58 -16.70
CA ILE A 32 17.70 11.23 -16.86
C ILE A 32 17.35 10.63 -15.50
N GLU A 33 18.22 10.75 -14.51
CA GLU A 33 17.95 10.28 -13.14
C GLU A 33 16.73 10.99 -12.53
N GLN A 34 16.61 12.31 -12.71
CA GLN A 34 15.44 13.07 -12.25
C GLN A 34 14.15 12.62 -12.94
N LEU A 35 14.21 12.29 -14.23
CA LEU A 35 13.04 11.82 -14.97
C LEU A 35 12.61 10.42 -14.55
N LYS A 36 13.56 9.52 -14.28
CA LYS A 36 13.27 8.18 -13.74
C LYS A 36 12.46 8.23 -12.44
N ILE A 37 12.64 9.29 -11.63
CA ILE A 37 11.89 9.50 -10.39
C ILE A 37 10.71 10.46 -10.53
N SER A 38 10.44 11.00 -11.72
CA SER A 38 9.34 11.95 -11.91
C SER A 38 7.99 11.24 -11.73
N PRO A 39 7.12 11.71 -10.81
CA PRO A 39 5.81 11.09 -10.58
C PRO A 39 4.91 11.08 -11.81
N LEU A 40 4.97 12.18 -12.57
CA LEU A 40 4.18 12.41 -13.77
C LEU A 40 5.12 12.73 -14.93
N HIS A 41 4.75 12.27 -16.12
CA HIS A 41 5.42 12.64 -17.36
C HIS A 41 4.42 12.66 -18.51
N SER A 42 4.67 13.49 -19.52
CA SER A 42 3.86 13.49 -20.71
C SER A 42 4.31 12.43 -21.72
N SER A 43 3.41 12.05 -22.62
CA SER A 43 3.75 11.27 -23.83
C SER A 43 4.89 11.89 -24.61
N LYS A 44 4.90 13.22 -24.76
CA LYS A 44 5.95 13.94 -25.48
C LYS A 44 7.33 13.75 -24.85
N VAL A 45 7.41 13.85 -23.52
CA VAL A 45 8.65 13.58 -22.77
C VAL A 45 9.08 12.14 -23.04
N ARG A 46 8.18 11.17 -22.85
CA ARG A 46 8.48 9.75 -23.07
C ARG A 46 8.97 9.45 -24.50
N ALA A 47 8.28 9.96 -25.52
CA ALA A 47 8.62 9.77 -26.92
C ALA A 47 10.01 10.33 -27.25
N THR A 48 10.36 11.49 -26.69
CA THR A 48 11.69 12.11 -26.87
C THR A 48 12.80 11.20 -26.34
N PHE A 49 12.58 10.54 -25.19
CA PHE A 49 13.56 9.60 -24.63
C PHE A 49 13.63 8.26 -25.37
N GLU A 50 12.50 7.74 -25.85
CA GLU A 50 12.47 6.53 -26.68
C GLU A 50 13.24 6.72 -28.00
N VAL A 51 13.11 7.89 -28.64
CA VAL A 51 13.84 8.22 -29.87
C VAL A 51 15.34 8.37 -29.60
N ASN A 52 15.73 9.09 -28.55
CA ASN A 52 17.14 9.31 -28.22
C ASN A 52 17.87 8.00 -27.86
N ASN A 53 17.21 7.10 -27.11
CA ASN A 53 17.77 5.78 -26.79
C ASN A 53 17.99 4.92 -28.04
N LYS A 54 17.12 5.01 -29.06
CA LYS A 54 17.29 4.28 -30.33
C LYS A 54 18.43 4.84 -31.18
N SER A 55 18.64 6.15 -31.18
CA SER A 55 19.73 6.80 -31.92
C SER A 55 21.12 6.47 -31.33
N GLU A 56 21.23 6.28 -30.02
CA GLU A 56 22.49 5.96 -29.33
C GLU A 56 22.84 4.46 -29.35
N ASN A 57 21.83 3.57 -29.39
CA ASN A 57 22.03 2.11 -29.39
C ASN A 57 22.41 1.51 -30.75
N ASN A 58 22.63 2.32 -31.79
CA ASN A 58 23.12 1.83 -33.08
C ASN A 58 24.60 1.39 -33.07
N GLU A 59 25.34 1.57 -31.96
CA GLU A 59 26.76 1.19 -31.90
C GLU A 59 27.13 0.13 -30.86
N ASN A 60 26.28 -0.31 -29.93
CA ASN A 60 26.57 -1.48 -29.07
C ASN A 60 25.30 -2.11 -28.45
N GLN A 61 25.19 -3.43 -28.57
CA GLN A 61 24.14 -4.26 -27.96
C GLN A 61 24.27 -4.31 -26.43
N SER A 62 23.72 -3.30 -25.76
CA SER A 62 23.24 -3.44 -24.39
C SER A 62 21.78 -3.00 -24.38
N GLU A 63 20.87 -3.85 -23.87
CA GLU A 63 19.48 -3.47 -23.64
C GLU A 63 19.46 -2.17 -22.83
N GLY A 64 19.24 -1.05 -23.49
CA GLY A 64 19.18 0.25 -22.83
C GLY A 64 18.07 0.23 -21.80
N GLU A 65 18.38 0.63 -20.56
CA GLU A 65 17.42 0.68 -19.48
C GLU A 65 16.27 1.64 -19.84
N GLU A 66 15.06 1.11 -19.98
CA GLU A 66 13.88 1.90 -20.32
C GLU A 66 13.60 2.91 -19.19
N VAL A 67 13.53 4.21 -19.53
CA VAL A 67 13.39 5.29 -18.54
C VAL A 67 12.10 5.15 -17.73
N PHE A 68 11.03 4.67 -18.38
CA PHE A 68 9.72 4.44 -17.77
C PHE A 68 9.28 2.99 -18.04
N PRO A 69 9.79 2.01 -17.28
CA PRO A 69 9.48 0.59 -17.51
C PRO A 69 8.01 0.27 -17.17
N GLN A 70 7.39 1.09 -16.33
CA GLN A 70 5.99 0.98 -15.93
C GLN A 70 5.34 2.36 -15.84
N TYR A 71 4.19 2.50 -16.49
CA TYR A 71 3.43 3.73 -16.51
C TYR A 71 1.96 3.44 -16.81
N GLY A 72 1.08 4.35 -16.42
CA GLY A 72 -0.35 4.28 -16.74
C GLY A 72 -0.92 5.66 -17.01
N LEU A 73 -1.84 5.76 -17.97
CA LEU A 73 -2.46 7.03 -18.36
C LEU A 73 -3.30 7.57 -17.20
N LEU A 74 -3.05 8.82 -16.81
CA LEU A 74 -3.84 9.54 -15.82
C LEU A 74 -4.91 10.42 -16.46
N GLY A 75 -4.58 11.02 -17.60
CA GLY A 75 -5.49 11.93 -18.29
C GLY A 75 -4.77 12.74 -19.36
N GLN A 76 -5.41 13.83 -19.78
CA GLN A 76 -4.90 14.72 -20.81
C GLN A 76 -4.80 16.15 -20.26
N ARG A 77 -3.69 16.82 -20.53
CA ARG A 77 -3.54 18.26 -20.27
C ARG A 77 -4.39 19.04 -21.29
N LEU A 78 -5.40 19.75 -20.80
CA LEU A 78 -6.25 20.61 -21.64
C LEU A 78 -5.80 22.06 -21.65
N GLN A 79 -5.20 22.55 -20.56
CA GLN A 79 -4.74 23.93 -20.42
C GLN A 79 -3.65 24.02 -19.33
N THR A 80 -2.83 25.06 -19.40
CA THR A 80 -1.92 25.45 -18.30
C THR A 80 -2.39 26.79 -17.74
N TYR A 81 -2.47 26.88 -16.41
CA TYR A 81 -2.85 28.10 -15.70
C TYR A 81 -1.67 28.57 -14.84
N GLY A 82 -1.44 29.88 -14.76
CA GLY A 82 -0.40 30.49 -13.93
C GLY A 82 0.17 31.76 -14.53
N TYR A 83 0.86 32.56 -13.72
CA TYR A 83 1.58 33.73 -14.21
C TYR A 83 2.68 33.29 -15.18
N GLY A 84 2.67 33.80 -16.41
CA GLY A 84 3.58 33.38 -17.49
C GLY A 84 3.12 32.13 -18.27
N SER A 85 1.90 31.64 -18.06
CA SER A 85 1.35 30.51 -18.83
C SER A 85 0.51 30.93 -20.04
N GLU A 86 0.32 32.22 -20.28
CA GLU A 86 -0.52 32.76 -21.37
C GLU A 86 -0.01 32.35 -22.76
N ASP A 87 1.30 32.10 -22.90
CA ASP A 87 1.95 31.73 -24.16
C ASP A 87 2.36 30.24 -24.25
N ILE A 88 1.84 29.36 -23.38
CA ILE A 88 2.15 27.92 -23.46
C ILE A 88 1.05 27.22 -24.27
N PRO A 89 1.20 27.06 -25.60
CA PRO A 89 0.18 26.40 -26.39
C PRO A 89 -0.06 24.97 -25.91
N VAL A 90 -1.32 24.59 -25.96
CA VAL A 90 -1.71 23.18 -25.86
C VAL A 90 -1.34 22.58 -27.21
N GLY A 91 -0.26 21.80 -27.23
CA GLY A 91 0.17 21.09 -28.45
C GLY A 91 -0.84 20.04 -28.89
N GLU A 92 -0.42 19.12 -29.74
CA GLU A 92 -1.28 18.02 -30.19
C GLU A 92 -1.85 17.21 -29.01
N PRO A 93 -3.10 16.72 -29.08
CA PRO A 93 -3.70 15.91 -28.02
C PRO A 93 -2.83 14.74 -27.57
N VAL A 94 -2.18 14.08 -28.54
CA VAL A 94 -1.30 12.94 -28.30
C VAL A 94 -0.09 13.30 -27.45
N ASP A 95 0.45 14.52 -27.57
CA ASP A 95 1.62 15.02 -26.83
C ASP A 95 1.28 15.46 -25.40
N ASN A 96 -0.01 15.64 -25.13
CA ASN A 96 -0.55 16.14 -23.86
C ASN A 96 -1.12 15.04 -22.97
N LEU A 97 -0.99 13.77 -23.35
CA LEU A 97 -1.31 12.65 -22.48
C LEU A 97 -0.34 12.61 -21.30
N ILE A 98 -0.88 12.55 -20.09
CA ILE A 98 -0.12 12.54 -18.84
C ILE A 98 -0.19 11.14 -18.25
N TYR A 99 0.97 10.60 -17.90
CA TYR A 99 1.11 9.28 -17.32
C TYR A 99 1.66 9.34 -15.90
N THR A 100 1.19 8.44 -15.05
CA THR A 100 1.81 8.16 -13.75
C THR A 100 2.99 7.22 -13.92
N ASN A 101 4.09 7.51 -13.25
CA ASN A 101 5.24 6.63 -13.13
C ASN A 101 5.07 5.72 -11.91
N SER A 102 4.98 4.41 -12.13
CA SER A 102 4.79 3.43 -11.04
C SER A 102 6.11 2.80 -10.59
N ASN A 103 7.24 3.23 -11.15
CA ASN A 103 8.56 2.66 -10.89
C ASN A 103 9.30 3.36 -9.74
N ALA A 104 8.94 4.60 -9.42
CA ALA A 104 9.53 5.37 -8.34
C ALA A 104 8.50 5.70 -7.25
N PRO A 105 8.88 5.72 -5.97
CA PRO A 105 7.96 6.10 -4.89
C PRO A 105 7.66 7.59 -4.94
N TRP A 106 6.38 7.94 -4.87
CA TRP A 106 5.92 9.32 -4.72
C TRP A 106 4.62 9.37 -3.93
N SER A 107 4.35 10.55 -3.38
CA SER A 107 3.13 10.86 -2.66
C SER A 107 2.34 11.91 -3.42
N THR A 108 1.01 11.82 -3.39
CA THR A 108 0.13 12.83 -3.96
C THR A 108 -0.99 13.16 -2.99
N PHE A 109 -1.35 14.44 -2.95
CA PHE A 109 -2.53 14.95 -2.26
C PHE A 109 -3.57 15.34 -3.32
N ILE A 110 -4.76 14.75 -3.25
CA ILE A 110 -5.86 15.02 -4.18
C ILE A 110 -6.88 15.92 -3.47
N CYS A 111 -6.92 17.18 -3.87
CA CYS A 111 -7.79 18.21 -3.29
C CYS A 111 -8.78 18.73 -4.34
N GLY A 112 -9.93 19.23 -3.89
CA GLY A 112 -10.95 19.77 -4.80
C GLY A 112 -12.34 19.80 -4.17
N SER A 113 -13.23 20.62 -4.73
CA SER A 113 -14.63 20.74 -4.32
C SER A 113 -15.38 19.40 -4.42
N GLN A 114 -16.54 19.29 -3.78
CA GLN A 114 -17.41 18.12 -3.98
C GLN A 114 -17.74 17.96 -5.47
N GLY A 115 -17.67 16.73 -5.98
CA GLY A 115 -17.93 16.44 -7.39
C GLY A 115 -16.78 16.76 -8.37
N SER A 116 -15.64 17.28 -7.92
CA SER A 116 -14.48 17.59 -8.79
C SER A 116 -13.69 16.38 -9.31
N GLY A 117 -14.18 15.15 -9.08
CA GLY A 117 -13.51 13.93 -9.57
C GLY A 117 -12.36 13.41 -8.71
N LYS A 118 -12.21 13.84 -7.44
CA LYS A 118 -11.13 13.35 -6.55
C LYS A 118 -11.06 11.81 -6.45
N SER A 119 -12.19 11.17 -6.16
CA SER A 119 -12.28 9.71 -6.04
C SER A 119 -12.03 9.00 -7.38
N HIS A 120 -12.45 9.64 -8.48
CA HIS A 120 -12.17 9.16 -9.83
C HIS A 120 -10.66 9.19 -10.12
N THR A 121 -9.98 10.30 -9.84
CA THR A 121 -8.51 10.42 -9.99
C THR A 121 -7.78 9.37 -9.16
N LEU A 122 -8.21 9.15 -7.90
CA LEU A 122 -7.65 8.09 -7.06
C LEU A 122 -7.86 6.70 -7.69
N SER A 123 -9.04 6.42 -8.22
CA SER A 123 -9.35 5.15 -8.87
C SER A 123 -8.48 4.93 -10.11
N CYS A 124 -8.30 5.95 -10.97
CA CYS A 124 -7.38 5.86 -12.11
C CYS A 124 -5.93 5.57 -11.67
N MET A 125 -5.47 6.23 -10.59
CA MET A 125 -4.14 5.95 -10.03
C MET A 125 -4.02 4.50 -9.53
N LEU A 126 -5.05 3.99 -8.85
CA LEU A 126 -5.09 2.60 -8.39
C LEU A 126 -5.14 1.61 -9.56
N GLU A 127 -5.96 1.87 -10.59
CA GLU A 127 -6.04 1.03 -11.78
C GLU A 127 -4.69 0.93 -12.49
N ASN A 128 -3.98 2.05 -12.62
CA ASN A 128 -2.67 2.11 -13.26
C ASN A 128 -1.60 1.27 -12.58
N VAL A 129 -1.75 0.95 -11.28
CA VAL A 129 -0.78 0.15 -10.52
C VAL A 129 -1.27 -1.24 -10.14
N LEU A 130 -2.58 -1.52 -10.22
CA LEU A 130 -3.18 -2.78 -9.78
C LEU A 130 -3.73 -3.64 -10.93
N VAL A 131 -4.24 -3.04 -12.01
CA VAL A 131 -4.95 -3.79 -13.07
C VAL A 131 -3.96 -4.29 -14.11
N ALA A 132 -3.78 -5.62 -14.18
CA ALA A 132 -3.01 -6.29 -15.22
C ALA A 132 -3.85 -7.32 -16.00
N PRO A 133 -3.73 -7.37 -17.34
CA PRO A 133 -2.92 -6.50 -18.20
C PRO A 133 -3.50 -5.07 -18.28
N SER A 134 -2.61 -4.06 -18.28
CA SER A 134 -3.03 -2.66 -18.34
C SER A 134 -3.49 -2.27 -19.75
N ARG A 135 -4.64 -1.59 -19.84
CA ARG A 135 -5.13 -0.96 -21.08
C ARG A 135 -4.68 0.50 -21.23
N THR A 136 -4.18 1.09 -20.15
CA THR A 136 -3.83 2.50 -20.03
C THR A 136 -2.32 2.74 -20.08
N GLY A 137 -1.51 1.68 -20.12
CA GLY A 137 -0.06 1.79 -20.24
C GLY A 137 0.65 0.46 -20.14
N LYS A 138 1.84 0.47 -19.53
CA LYS A 138 2.69 -0.71 -19.33
C LYS A 138 2.78 -0.99 -17.83
N LEU A 139 2.28 -2.15 -17.42
CA LEU A 139 2.34 -2.61 -16.03
C LEU A 139 2.89 -4.05 -16.01
N ALA A 140 4.20 -4.18 -15.81
CA ALA A 140 4.88 -5.47 -15.80
C ALA A 140 4.77 -6.17 -14.44
N LYS A 141 4.74 -5.40 -13.35
CA LYS A 141 4.72 -5.86 -11.96
C LYS A 141 3.64 -5.08 -11.19
N PRO A 142 2.39 -5.58 -11.18
CA PRO A 142 1.31 -5.00 -10.39
C PRO A 142 1.68 -4.89 -8.92
N LEU A 143 1.28 -3.80 -8.28
CA LEU A 143 1.51 -3.55 -6.87
C LEU A 143 0.37 -4.12 -6.00
N THR A 144 0.55 -4.06 -4.69
CA THR A 144 -0.52 -4.30 -3.71
C THR A 144 -0.99 -2.96 -3.17
N GLY A 145 -2.30 -2.72 -3.19
CA GLY A 145 -2.91 -1.49 -2.68
C GLY A 145 -3.40 -1.62 -1.24
N LEU A 146 -3.17 -0.57 -0.43
CA LEU A 146 -3.84 -0.36 0.86
C LEU A 146 -4.60 0.96 0.78
N VAL A 147 -5.92 0.91 0.95
CA VAL A 147 -6.79 2.10 0.97
C VAL A 147 -7.34 2.27 2.38
N LEU A 148 -6.99 3.39 3.01
CA LEU A 148 -7.56 3.80 4.30
C LEU A 148 -8.68 4.80 4.01
N HIS A 149 -9.91 4.32 4.03
CA HIS A 149 -11.08 5.14 3.80
C HIS A 149 -11.68 5.60 5.12
N TYR A 150 -11.59 6.90 5.40
CA TYR A 150 -12.25 7.52 6.55
C TYR A 150 -13.62 8.02 6.12
N ASP A 151 -14.66 7.35 6.59
CA ASP A 151 -16.05 7.75 6.39
C ASP A 151 -16.82 7.65 7.70
N ARG A 152 -17.76 8.58 7.90
CA ARG A 152 -18.62 8.60 9.08
C ARG A 152 -19.83 7.72 8.79
N PHE A 153 -19.70 6.44 9.14
CA PHE A 153 -20.84 5.52 9.08
C PHE A 153 -21.98 6.06 9.97
N SER A 154 -23.06 6.52 9.33
CA SER A 154 -24.23 7.09 10.00
C SER A 154 -25.41 6.11 9.99
N SER A 155 -25.61 5.35 8.91
CA SER A 155 -26.60 4.28 8.83
C SER A 155 -26.30 3.34 7.67
N ILE A 156 -27.02 2.21 7.59
CA ILE A 156 -26.97 1.30 6.42
C ILE A 156 -27.52 1.98 5.16
N GLU A 157 -28.53 2.85 5.32
CA GLU A 157 -29.23 3.50 4.21
C GLU A 157 -28.44 4.67 3.61
N THR A 158 -27.58 5.30 4.41
CA THR A 158 -26.73 6.43 4.01
C THR A 158 -25.27 6.04 3.80
N GLY A 159 -24.88 4.83 4.20
CA GLY A 159 -23.51 4.33 4.07
C GLY A 159 -23.15 4.11 2.61
N GLN A 160 -22.16 4.85 2.10
CA GLN A 160 -21.67 4.66 0.74
C GLN A 160 -20.48 3.69 0.76
N PRO A 161 -20.42 2.70 -0.15
CA PRO A 161 -19.23 1.88 -0.28
C PRO A 161 -18.07 2.73 -0.75
N CYS A 162 -16.86 2.38 -0.30
CA CYS A 162 -15.65 2.99 -0.84
C CYS A 162 -15.55 2.67 -2.33
N GLU A 163 -15.42 3.70 -3.19
CA GLU A 163 -15.32 3.53 -4.64
C GLU A 163 -14.19 2.58 -5.06
N ALA A 164 -13.08 2.55 -4.32
CA ALA A 164 -11.97 1.63 -4.57
C ALA A 164 -12.38 0.15 -4.45
N ALA A 165 -13.48 -0.18 -3.77
CA ALA A 165 -13.97 -1.55 -3.70
C ALA A 165 -14.46 -2.07 -5.07
N TYR A 166 -14.85 -1.18 -5.98
CA TYR A 166 -15.26 -1.53 -7.34
C TYR A 166 -14.11 -2.07 -8.21
N LEU A 167 -12.85 -1.98 -7.75
CA LEU A 167 -11.72 -2.64 -8.41
C LEU A 167 -11.90 -4.16 -8.53
N CYS A 168 -12.77 -4.77 -7.71
CA CYS A 168 -13.18 -6.16 -7.88
C CYS A 168 -13.81 -6.45 -9.24
N SER A 169 -14.50 -5.49 -9.85
CA SER A 169 -15.06 -5.61 -11.21
C SER A 169 -13.99 -5.85 -12.28
N SER A 170 -12.76 -5.40 -12.03
CA SER A 170 -11.59 -5.62 -12.89
C SER A 170 -10.84 -6.92 -12.57
N GLY A 171 -11.43 -7.82 -11.78
CA GLY A 171 -10.84 -9.10 -11.40
C GLY A 171 -9.82 -9.02 -10.25
N ILE A 172 -9.65 -7.85 -9.62
CA ILE A 172 -8.72 -7.67 -8.50
C ILE A 172 -9.35 -8.23 -7.22
N PRO A 173 -8.66 -9.11 -6.47
CA PRO A 173 -9.14 -9.55 -5.16
C PRO A 173 -9.16 -8.38 -4.16
N VAL A 174 -10.37 -7.96 -3.76
CA VAL A 174 -10.55 -6.89 -2.76
C VAL A 174 -10.93 -7.48 -1.41
N ARG A 175 -10.22 -7.08 -0.35
CA ARG A 175 -10.58 -7.37 1.05
C ARG A 175 -10.91 -6.08 1.77
N VAL A 176 -12.13 -6.00 2.31
CA VAL A 176 -12.60 -4.85 3.10
C VAL A 176 -12.52 -5.20 4.58
N LEU A 177 -11.68 -4.47 5.31
CA LEU A 177 -11.56 -4.61 6.77
C LEU A 177 -12.43 -3.56 7.44
N VAL A 178 -13.38 -4.01 8.27
CA VAL A 178 -14.37 -3.13 8.93
C VAL A 178 -14.34 -3.30 10.43
N SER A 179 -14.75 -2.24 11.15
CA SER A 179 -14.91 -2.32 12.60
C SER A 179 -15.78 -3.54 12.99
N PRO A 180 -15.37 -4.33 14.00
CA PRO A 180 -16.12 -5.47 14.50
C PRO A 180 -17.60 -5.16 14.78
N SER A 181 -17.89 -3.95 15.29
CA SER A 181 -19.25 -3.50 15.63
C SER A 181 -20.15 -3.27 14.41
N HIS A 182 -19.57 -2.94 13.25
CA HIS A 182 -20.31 -2.64 12.02
C HIS A 182 -20.24 -3.77 10.98
N TYR A 183 -19.65 -4.92 11.34
CA TYR A 183 -19.38 -6.01 10.42
C TYR A 183 -20.61 -6.46 9.63
N GLN A 184 -21.75 -6.69 10.29
CA GLN A 184 -22.95 -7.20 9.62
C GLN A 184 -23.55 -6.20 8.63
N ALA A 185 -23.56 -4.92 9.00
CA ALA A 185 -24.01 -3.83 8.13
C ALA A 185 -23.11 -3.70 6.90
N MET A 186 -21.81 -3.63 7.11
CA MET A 186 -20.81 -3.50 6.04
C MET A 186 -20.77 -4.72 5.14
N LYS A 187 -20.91 -5.92 5.71
CA LYS A 187 -20.99 -7.16 4.93
C LYS A 187 -22.14 -7.10 3.93
N LYS A 188 -23.34 -6.74 4.39
CA LYS A 188 -24.50 -6.57 3.51
C LYS A 188 -24.29 -5.50 2.44
N LEU A 189 -23.67 -4.37 2.80
CA LEU A 189 -23.38 -3.28 1.85
C LEU A 189 -22.44 -3.73 0.73
N TYR A 190 -21.28 -4.29 1.08
CA TYR A 190 -20.26 -4.67 0.10
C TYR A 190 -20.55 -5.99 -0.63
N GLU A 191 -21.38 -6.88 -0.09
CA GLU A 191 -21.85 -8.07 -0.82
C GLU A 191 -22.93 -7.74 -1.85
N ASN A 192 -23.58 -6.58 -1.73
CA ASN A 192 -24.64 -6.12 -2.63
C ASN A 192 -24.26 -4.83 -3.36
N LEU A 193 -22.99 -4.70 -3.78
CA LEU A 193 -22.57 -3.58 -4.63
C LEU A 193 -23.38 -3.56 -5.93
N GLU A 194 -24.04 -2.42 -6.17
CA GLU A 194 -24.83 -2.17 -7.38
C GLU A 194 -23.93 -1.84 -8.57
N GLY A 195 -24.39 -2.10 -9.80
CA GLY A 195 -23.63 -1.75 -11.01
C GLY A 195 -22.41 -2.62 -11.30
N LEU A 196 -22.18 -3.70 -10.54
CA LEU A 196 -21.17 -4.70 -10.91
C LEU A 196 -21.61 -5.51 -12.13
N PRO A 197 -20.69 -5.85 -13.05
CA PRO A 197 -20.97 -6.78 -14.14
C PRO A 197 -21.46 -8.14 -13.62
N GLU A 198 -22.31 -8.81 -14.40
CA GLU A 198 -22.81 -10.14 -14.05
C GLU A 198 -21.64 -11.13 -13.94
N GLY A 199 -21.55 -11.83 -12.80
CA GLY A 199 -20.46 -12.78 -12.52
C GLY A 199 -19.14 -12.15 -12.06
N ALA A 200 -19.06 -10.82 -11.89
CA ALA A 200 -17.87 -10.17 -11.32
C ALA A 200 -17.60 -10.66 -9.89
N PRO A 201 -16.33 -10.82 -9.48
CA PRO A 201 -16.01 -11.21 -8.12
C PRO A 201 -16.42 -10.09 -7.15
N LYS A 202 -16.88 -10.47 -5.97
CA LYS A 202 -17.31 -9.53 -4.93
C LYS A 202 -16.19 -9.32 -3.89
N PRO A 203 -16.14 -8.15 -3.23
CA PRO A 203 -15.20 -7.92 -2.15
C PRO A 203 -15.45 -8.87 -0.97
N VAL A 204 -14.37 -9.33 -0.33
CA VAL A 204 -14.45 -10.13 0.88
C VAL A 204 -14.41 -9.21 2.10
N VAL A 205 -15.49 -9.20 2.89
CA VAL A 205 -15.57 -8.40 4.11
C VAL A 205 -15.08 -9.20 5.33
N SER A 206 -14.16 -8.62 6.10
CA SER A 206 -13.60 -9.22 7.31
C SER A 206 -13.55 -8.21 8.45
N LYS A 207 -13.63 -8.69 9.69
CA LYS A 207 -13.47 -7.84 10.87
C LYS A 207 -12.02 -7.37 10.95
N LEU A 208 -11.81 -6.07 11.14
CA LEU A 208 -10.51 -5.52 11.47
C LEU A 208 -10.16 -5.98 12.88
N LYS A 209 -9.20 -6.88 12.99
CA LYS A 209 -8.63 -7.33 14.24
C LYS A 209 -7.12 -7.19 14.23
N PHE A 210 -6.55 -6.87 15.38
CA PHE A 210 -5.13 -6.82 15.61
C PHE A 210 -4.68 -8.12 16.25
N VAL A 211 -3.59 -8.68 15.71
CA VAL A 211 -2.94 -9.83 16.32
C VAL A 211 -2.17 -9.37 17.54
N GLU A 212 -2.29 -10.12 18.63
CA GLU A 212 -1.66 -9.85 19.93
C GLU A 212 -0.16 -9.56 19.83
N LYS A 213 0.57 -10.32 19.00
CA LYS A 213 2.01 -10.13 18.77
C LYS A 213 2.41 -8.77 18.20
N HIS A 214 1.48 -8.02 17.63
CA HIS A 214 1.72 -6.70 17.07
C HIS A 214 1.31 -5.57 18.02
N LEU A 215 0.78 -5.89 19.20
CA LEU A 215 0.41 -4.89 20.19
C LEU A 215 1.67 -4.31 20.83
N SER A 216 1.84 -3.00 20.63
CA SER A 216 2.80 -2.18 21.37
C SER A 216 2.10 -1.39 22.47
N ILE A 217 2.88 -0.88 23.43
CA ILE A 217 2.37 0.00 24.49
C ILE A 217 1.65 1.22 23.90
N SER A 218 2.21 1.80 22.84
CA SER A 218 1.60 2.93 22.12
C SER A 218 0.25 2.55 21.52
N MET A 219 0.16 1.38 20.86
CA MET A 219 -1.10 0.89 20.30
C MET A 219 -2.15 0.60 21.37
N MET A 220 -1.75 0.06 22.53
CA MET A 220 -2.66 -0.12 23.67
C MET A 220 -3.24 1.21 24.15
N LYS A 221 -2.38 2.22 24.34
CA LYS A 221 -2.83 3.56 24.75
C LYS A 221 -3.78 4.18 23.73
N THR A 222 -3.45 4.10 22.44
CA THR A 222 -4.29 4.66 21.36
C THR A 222 -5.63 3.95 21.26
N LEU A 223 -5.66 2.61 21.30
CA LEU A 223 -6.90 1.83 21.20
C LEU A 223 -7.81 1.97 22.43
N MET A 224 -7.24 2.29 23.60
CA MET A 224 -8.00 2.63 24.81
C MET A 224 -8.60 4.05 24.77
N ALA A 225 -8.55 4.74 23.62
CA ALA A 225 -9.19 6.04 23.40
C ALA A 225 -8.82 7.05 24.49
N VAL A 226 -7.51 7.20 24.74
CA VAL A 226 -7.01 8.42 25.39
C VAL A 226 -6.95 9.46 24.29
N ASP A 227 -8.03 10.24 24.15
CA ASP A 227 -8.01 11.41 23.29
C ASP A 227 -6.85 12.30 23.72
N SER A 228 -5.99 12.70 22.77
CA SER A 228 -4.83 13.55 23.05
C SER A 228 -5.21 14.93 23.60
N GLU A 229 -6.49 15.31 23.50
CA GLU A 229 -7.03 16.59 23.96
C GLU A 229 -7.58 16.56 25.38
N SER A 230 -7.81 15.38 25.97
CA SER A 230 -8.34 15.23 27.33
C SER A 230 -7.21 14.92 28.33
N GLN A 231 -7.35 15.37 29.59
CA GLN A 231 -6.42 14.95 30.64
C GLN A 231 -6.39 13.42 30.74
N GLU A 232 -5.19 12.84 30.67
CA GLU A 232 -4.97 11.39 30.76
C GLU A 232 -5.55 10.88 32.10
N PRO A 233 -6.50 9.93 32.09
CA PRO A 233 -7.10 9.43 33.31
C PRO A 233 -6.04 8.77 34.21
N LEU A 234 -6.11 8.99 35.53
CA LEU A 234 -5.10 8.49 36.49
C LEU A 234 -4.83 6.97 36.40
N TYR A 235 -5.84 6.16 36.06
CA TYR A 235 -5.64 4.72 35.90
C TYR A 235 -4.75 4.36 34.70
N MET A 236 -4.55 5.27 33.74
CA MET A 236 -3.64 5.06 32.60
C MET A 236 -2.17 5.07 33.03
N GLU A 237 -1.83 5.75 34.13
CA GLU A 237 -0.48 5.64 34.73
C GLU A 237 -0.23 4.20 35.19
N ILE A 238 -1.24 3.57 35.82
CA ILE A 238 -1.18 2.18 36.27
C ILE A 238 -1.07 1.23 35.07
N VAL A 239 -1.89 1.43 34.02
CA VAL A 239 -1.81 0.65 32.77
C VAL A 239 -0.42 0.78 32.14
N THR A 240 0.11 2.01 32.05
CA THR A 240 1.44 2.26 31.46
C THR A 240 2.55 1.61 32.26
N LYS A 241 2.45 1.65 33.60
CA LYS A 241 3.41 1.00 34.51
C LYS A 241 3.44 -0.51 34.28
N ILE A 242 2.28 -1.17 34.28
CA ILE A 242 2.18 -2.61 34.03
C ILE A 242 2.77 -2.97 32.66
N LEU A 243 2.41 -2.22 31.61
CA LEU A 243 2.90 -2.47 30.26
C LEU A 243 4.43 -2.31 30.15
N ARG A 244 5.03 -1.36 30.87
CA ARG A 244 6.49 -1.18 30.92
C ARG A 244 7.17 -2.31 31.70
N GLU A 245 6.62 -2.72 32.83
CA GLU A 245 7.14 -3.85 33.63
C GLU A 245 7.12 -5.15 32.81
N MET A 246 6.03 -5.42 32.10
CA MET A 246 5.93 -6.59 31.21
C MET A 246 6.97 -6.54 30.09
N ALA A 247 7.19 -5.38 29.47
CA ALA A 247 8.22 -5.21 28.44
C ALA A 247 9.65 -5.42 28.97
N GLN A 248 9.89 -5.15 30.26
CA GLN A 248 11.17 -5.41 30.93
C GLN A 248 11.35 -6.89 31.30
N GLU A 249 10.29 -7.56 31.76
CA GLU A 249 10.32 -8.98 32.17
C GLU A 249 10.52 -9.93 30.98
N ASP A 250 9.78 -9.73 29.89
CA ASP A 250 9.67 -10.73 28.84
C ASP A 250 10.75 -10.57 27.74
N GLY A 251 11.55 -9.51 27.78
CA GLY A 251 12.62 -9.20 26.81
C GLY A 251 12.14 -9.06 25.36
N ASN A 252 10.83 -9.14 25.15
CA ASN A 252 10.15 -9.22 23.87
C ASN A 252 9.18 -8.03 23.74
N SER A 253 9.01 -7.53 22.53
CA SER A 253 8.18 -6.34 22.26
C SER A 253 6.68 -6.64 22.17
N SER A 254 6.29 -7.92 22.17
CA SER A 254 4.89 -8.37 22.12
C SER A 254 4.26 -8.43 23.50
N ILE A 255 3.04 -7.90 23.63
CA ILE A 255 2.29 -7.91 24.90
C ILE A 255 1.43 -9.17 24.98
N ASP A 256 1.65 -10.00 26.00
CA ASP A 256 0.69 -11.05 26.39
C ASP A 256 -0.53 -10.40 27.05
N PHE A 257 -1.64 -10.39 26.33
CA PHE A 257 -2.85 -9.70 26.72
C PHE A 257 -3.53 -10.37 27.92
N ASN A 258 -3.38 -11.68 28.11
CA ASN A 258 -3.94 -12.38 29.26
C ASN A 258 -3.12 -12.09 30.52
N LYS A 259 -1.78 -12.10 30.42
CA LYS A 259 -0.88 -11.67 31.51
C LYS A 259 -1.14 -10.22 31.91
N PHE A 260 -1.34 -9.34 30.93
CA PHE A 260 -1.73 -7.94 31.16
C PHE A 260 -3.04 -7.84 31.95
N LYS A 261 -4.08 -8.58 31.56
CA LYS A 261 -5.37 -8.61 32.27
C LYS A 261 -5.22 -9.08 33.72
N SER A 262 -4.42 -10.12 33.97
CA SER A 262 -4.18 -10.61 35.34
C SER A 262 -3.49 -9.57 36.20
N LYS A 263 -2.37 -8.98 35.73
CA LYS A 263 -1.65 -7.92 36.47
C LYS A 263 -2.52 -6.69 36.74
N LEU A 264 -3.43 -6.37 35.82
CA LEU A 264 -4.37 -5.25 35.96
C LEU A 264 -5.47 -5.53 36.99
N ALA A 265 -5.95 -6.78 37.08
CA ALA A 265 -6.96 -7.20 38.06
C ALA A 265 -6.43 -7.18 39.50
N GLU A 266 -5.12 -7.32 39.69
CA GLU A 266 -4.44 -7.24 41.00
C GLU A 266 -4.31 -5.80 41.53
N GLN A 267 -4.52 -4.78 40.70
CA GLN A 267 -4.37 -3.39 41.11
C GLN A 267 -5.59 -2.88 41.90
N ALA A 268 -5.32 -2.18 43.00
CA ALA A 268 -6.34 -1.50 43.78
C ALA A 268 -6.78 -0.20 43.08
N LEU A 269 -7.80 -0.30 42.23
CA LEU A 269 -8.42 0.85 41.55
C LEU A 269 -9.70 1.30 42.26
N ALA A 270 -9.92 2.61 42.30
CA ALA A 270 -11.20 3.15 42.78
C ALA A 270 -12.38 2.71 41.88
N PRO A 271 -13.60 2.53 42.42
CA PRO A 271 -14.73 1.98 41.65
C PRO A 271 -15.07 2.74 40.36
N ASN A 272 -14.95 4.07 40.37
CA ASN A 272 -15.15 4.95 39.21
C ASN A 272 -14.06 4.76 38.13
N GLN A 273 -12.81 4.55 38.53
CA GLN A 273 -11.70 4.24 37.64
C GLN A 273 -11.86 2.87 37.00
N LYS A 274 -12.29 1.87 37.80
CA LYS A 274 -12.56 0.51 37.32
C LYS A 274 -13.64 0.47 36.24
N SER A 275 -14.73 1.22 36.42
CA SER A 275 -15.79 1.33 35.41
C SER A 275 -15.27 1.92 34.09
N SER A 276 -14.53 3.03 34.16
CA SER A 276 -13.95 3.70 32.99
C SER A 276 -12.92 2.85 32.25
N LEU A 277 -12.14 2.06 32.99
CA LEU A 277 -11.16 1.13 32.45
C LEU A 277 -11.85 -0.07 31.78
N ASN A 278 -12.88 -0.64 32.39
CA ASN A 278 -13.64 -1.77 31.83
C ASN A 278 -14.26 -1.44 30.46
N LEU A 279 -14.78 -0.21 30.29
CA LEU A 279 -15.32 0.25 29.00
C LEU A 279 -14.24 0.26 27.91
N ARG A 280 -13.06 0.79 28.23
CA ARG A 280 -11.92 0.85 27.30
C ARG A 280 -11.34 -0.53 27.01
N MET A 281 -11.29 -1.39 28.02
CA MET A 281 -10.90 -2.79 27.88
C MET A 281 -11.84 -3.56 26.96
N SER A 282 -13.15 -3.37 27.12
CA SER A 282 -14.16 -3.99 26.24
C SER A 282 -14.01 -3.54 24.79
N LEU A 283 -13.77 -2.23 24.57
CA LEU A 283 -13.48 -1.71 23.23
C LEU A 283 -12.22 -2.36 22.65
N LEU A 284 -11.15 -2.40 23.44
CA LEU A 284 -9.89 -3.00 23.00
C LEU A 284 -10.05 -4.48 22.63
N GLU A 285 -10.69 -5.27 23.50
CA GLU A 285 -10.97 -6.70 23.28
C GLU A 285 -11.77 -6.95 22.01
N SER A 286 -12.69 -6.06 21.64
CA SER A 286 -13.47 -6.20 20.42
C SER A 286 -12.60 -6.20 19.14
N PHE A 287 -11.46 -5.49 19.17
CA PHE A 287 -10.50 -5.37 18.08
C PHE A 287 -9.31 -6.33 18.19
N LEU A 288 -9.21 -7.14 19.24
CA LEU A 288 -8.12 -8.11 19.35
C LEU A 288 -8.53 -9.48 18.80
N GLU A 289 -7.64 -10.07 18.04
CA GLU A 289 -7.61 -11.52 17.84
C GLU A 289 -6.76 -12.10 18.97
N ILE A 290 -7.39 -12.27 20.13
CA ILE A 290 -6.80 -13.05 21.21
C ILE A 290 -6.70 -14.46 20.66
N GLU A 291 -5.48 -14.97 20.55
CA GLU A 291 -5.23 -16.36 20.19
C GLU A 291 -5.76 -17.20 21.35
N GLN A 292 -7.08 -17.42 21.38
CA GLN A 292 -7.66 -18.47 22.20
C GLN A 292 -6.89 -19.71 21.79
N ALA A 293 -6.39 -20.45 22.78
CA ALA A 293 -5.76 -21.74 22.59
C ALA A 293 -6.77 -22.74 21.97
N TRP A 294 -7.15 -22.53 20.71
CA TRP A 294 -7.78 -23.48 19.84
C TRP A 294 -6.66 -24.40 19.37
N GLY A 295 -6.25 -25.28 20.28
CA GLY A 295 -5.69 -26.55 19.88
C GLY A 295 -6.74 -27.29 19.07
N PHE A 296 -6.74 -27.15 17.74
CA PHE A 296 -7.13 -28.24 16.84
C PHE A 296 -6.68 -28.02 15.39
N ARG A 297 -5.77 -28.91 14.99
CA ARG A 297 -5.73 -29.56 13.68
C ARG A 297 -5.61 -28.65 12.44
N ARG A 298 -4.36 -28.30 12.13
CA ARG A 298 -3.95 -28.29 10.70
C ARG A 298 -4.22 -29.70 10.16
N SER A 299 -5.23 -29.85 9.31
CA SER A 299 -5.47 -31.08 8.55
C SER A 299 -4.29 -31.34 7.63
N ALA A 300 -3.26 -32.00 8.16
CA ALA A 300 -2.20 -32.67 7.40
C ALA A 300 -2.74 -33.99 6.81
N LYS A 301 -3.86 -33.91 6.09
CA LYS A 301 -4.48 -35.05 5.39
C LYS A 301 -4.78 -34.69 3.94
N ALA A 302 -3.77 -34.15 3.25
CA ALA A 302 -3.77 -33.99 1.80
C ALA A 302 -2.43 -34.35 1.14
N ALA A 303 -1.44 -34.87 1.90
CA ALA A 303 -0.10 -35.17 1.39
C ALA A 303 0.34 -36.64 1.58
N ARG A 304 -0.58 -37.55 1.91
CA ARG A 304 -0.30 -39.00 2.00
C ARG A 304 -1.47 -39.82 1.45
N SER A 305 -1.73 -39.69 0.16
CA SER A 305 -2.38 -40.74 -0.63
C SER A 305 -1.87 -40.72 -2.07
N GLY A 306 -0.55 -40.70 -2.21
CA GLY A 306 0.11 -41.22 -3.39
C GLY A 306 1.03 -42.32 -2.88
N THR A 307 0.72 -43.59 -3.20
CA THR A 307 1.64 -44.66 -3.63
C THR A 307 0.93 -46.02 -3.52
N ALA A 308 1.03 -46.79 -4.62
CA ALA A 308 0.82 -48.22 -4.77
C ALA A 308 -0.62 -48.80 -4.70
N ARG A 309 -1.20 -49.03 -5.88
CA ARG A 309 -1.89 -50.29 -6.16
C ARG A 309 -1.17 -51.02 -7.27
N GLN A 310 -0.48 -52.06 -6.85
CA GLN A 310 0.18 -53.10 -7.60
C GLN A 310 -0.90 -53.94 -8.31
N LEU A 311 -0.76 -54.09 -9.63
CA LEU A 311 -1.51 -55.04 -10.43
C LEU A 311 -0.80 -56.38 -10.33
N ASP A 312 -1.47 -57.36 -9.75
CA ASP A 312 -1.33 -58.78 -10.10
C ASP A 312 -2.46 -59.52 -9.38
N GLU A 313 -3.38 -60.12 -10.16
CA GLU A 313 -3.76 -61.51 -9.93
C GLU A 313 -4.59 -62.06 -11.10
N SER A 314 -4.17 -63.26 -11.47
CA SER A 314 -4.57 -64.14 -12.54
C SER A 314 -5.92 -64.85 -12.32
N GLY A 315 -6.69 -64.98 -13.41
CA GLY A 315 -7.28 -66.25 -13.86
C GLY A 315 -8.54 -66.80 -13.18
N ASN A 316 -9.68 -66.78 -13.89
CA ASN A 316 -10.42 -67.96 -14.40
C ASN A 316 -11.74 -67.47 -15.08
N SER A 317 -11.94 -67.66 -16.40
CA SER A 317 -12.71 -68.76 -17.05
C SER A 317 -14.17 -68.86 -16.56
N THR A 318 -15.23 -68.63 -17.34
CA THR A 318 -15.68 -69.46 -18.47
C THR A 318 -16.93 -68.87 -19.20
N ARG A 319 -16.95 -69.03 -20.54
CA ARG A 319 -18.04 -69.37 -21.51
C ARG A 319 -19.33 -68.51 -21.61
N VAL A 320 -19.63 -67.79 -22.73
CA VAL A 320 -20.04 -68.21 -24.13
C VAL A 320 -21.55 -68.60 -24.17
N PRO A 321 -22.35 -68.27 -25.21
CA PRO A 321 -22.02 -67.91 -26.60
C PRO A 321 -22.18 -66.45 -27.00
#